data_AF-A0A531MIE8-F1
#
_entry.id   AF-A0A531MIE8-F1
#
_cell.length_a   1.000
_cell.length_b   1.000
_cell.length_c   1.000
_cell.angle_alpha   90.00
_cell.angle_beta   90.00
_cell.angle_gamma   90.00
#
_symmetry.space_group_name_H-M   'P 1'
#
loop_
_entity.id
_entity.type
_entity.pdbx_description
1 polymer ?
#
loop_
_entity_poly.entity_id
_entity_poly.type
_entity_poly.pdbx_seq_one_letter_code
_entity_poly.pdbx_strand_id
1 'polypeptide(L)'
;MPDGADQLHRSHANARQGLESRLVRWLLLCEDRAGPELKLTREFLSIMLGVRRPGVTVAIEVLEGNGLIRATCGKIVIRDWEGLI
;
A
#
# COMPACT_ATOMS: atom_id res chain seq x y z
N MET A 1 -12.81 11.80 23.09
CA MET A 1 -12.23 10.52 23.57
C MET A 1 -13.07 10.07 24.75
N PRO A 2 -13.53 8.81 24.87
CA PRO A 2 -12.95 7.59 24.28
C PRO A 2 -13.92 6.80 23.38
N ASP A 3 -13.40 6.11 22.37
CA ASP A 3 -13.66 4.67 22.22
C ASP A 3 -12.50 4.08 21.42
N GLY A 4 -11.51 3.60 22.15
CA GLY A 4 -10.54 2.65 21.63
C GLY A 4 -11.13 1.27 21.80
N ALA A 5 -11.70 0.72 20.73
CA ALA A 5 -11.97 -0.70 20.61
C ALA A 5 -12.04 -1.08 19.12
N ASP A 6 -11.22 -2.06 18.73
CA ASP A 6 -11.40 -2.88 17.55
C ASP A 6 -11.23 -2.27 16.14
N GLN A 7 -10.06 -1.67 15.88
CA GLN A 7 -9.47 -1.72 14.53
C GLN A 7 -8.78 -3.07 14.31
N LEU A 8 -9.52 -4.19 14.34
CA LEU A 8 -8.94 -5.53 14.27
C LEU A 8 -9.68 -6.41 13.24
N HIS A 9 -9.43 -6.21 11.93
CA HIS A 9 -9.40 -7.30 10.91
C HIS A 9 -9.23 -6.86 9.43
N ARG A 10 -8.65 -5.69 9.12
CA ARG A 10 -8.54 -5.23 7.71
C ARG A 10 -7.43 -5.95 6.93
N SER A 11 -7.57 -7.25 6.72
CA SER A 11 -6.67 -8.08 5.93
C SER A 11 -7.45 -9.00 5.01
N HIS A 12 -8.26 -8.40 4.14
CA HIS A 12 -8.77 -9.10 2.98
C HIS A 12 -8.09 -8.42 1.77
N ALA A 13 -7.39 -9.20 0.97
CA ALA A 13 -6.73 -8.72 -0.25
C ALA A 13 -7.22 -9.64 -1.36
N ASN A 14 -8.36 -9.32 -1.96
CA ASN A 14 -9.01 -10.17 -2.94
C ASN A 14 -8.44 -9.91 -4.36
N ALA A 15 -7.69 -10.91 -4.83
CA ALA A 15 -7.75 -11.43 -6.19
C ALA A 15 -7.34 -10.56 -7.40
N ARG A 16 -6.16 -9.92 -7.38
CA ARG A 16 -5.38 -9.72 -8.62
C ARG A 16 -4.01 -10.40 -8.50
N GLN A 17 -3.80 -11.53 -9.15
CA GLN A 17 -2.50 -12.20 -9.14
C GLN A 17 -1.46 -11.31 -9.84
N GLY A 18 -0.56 -10.67 -9.08
CA GLY A 18 0.41 -9.72 -9.65
C GLY A 18 1.20 -8.90 -8.63
N LEU A 19 2.07 -8.03 -9.15
CA LEU A 19 2.90 -7.13 -8.34
C LEU A 19 2.06 -6.11 -7.57
N GLU A 20 0.96 -5.61 -8.16
CA GLU A 20 0.03 -4.68 -7.51
C GLU A 20 -0.49 -5.25 -6.20
N SER A 21 -1.01 -6.48 -6.18
CA SER A 21 -1.54 -7.07 -4.94
C SER A 21 -0.47 -7.36 -3.89
N ARG A 22 0.76 -7.69 -4.30
CA ARG A 22 1.89 -7.80 -3.36
C ARG A 22 2.20 -6.45 -2.73
N LEU A 23 2.19 -5.38 -3.54
CA LEU A 23 2.38 -4.01 -3.07
C LEU A 23 1.24 -3.59 -2.13
N VAL A 24 -0.02 -3.81 -2.50
CA VAL A 24 -1.20 -3.50 -1.66
C VAL A 24 -1.11 -4.21 -0.33
N ARG A 25 -0.89 -5.53 -0.33
CA ARG A 25 -0.76 -6.31 0.90
C ARG A 25 0.37 -5.81 1.79
N TRP A 26 1.51 -5.46 1.18
CA TRP A 26 2.66 -4.96 1.93
C TRP A 26 2.38 -3.56 2.50
N LEU A 27 1.71 -2.68 1.75
CA LEU A 27 1.30 -1.36 2.23
C LEU A 27 0.29 -1.46 3.39
N LEU A 28 -0.72 -2.34 3.29
CA LEU A 28 -1.67 -2.60 4.38
C LEU A 28 -0.98 -3.12 5.65
N LEU A 29 -0.05 -4.06 5.49
CA LEU A 29 0.78 -4.56 6.61
C LEU A 29 1.67 -3.48 7.24
N CYS A 30 2.16 -2.55 6.42
CA CYS A 30 3.02 -1.46 6.90
C CYS A 30 2.18 -0.40 7.61
N GLU A 31 0.98 -0.12 7.11
CA GLU A 31 0.03 0.82 7.70
C GLU A 31 -0.47 0.33 9.06
N ASP A 32 -0.82 -0.95 9.17
CA ASP A 32 -1.18 -1.60 10.43
C ASP A 32 -0.14 -1.37 11.54
N ARG A 33 1.15 -1.30 11.19
CA ARG A 33 2.25 -1.12 12.16
C ARG A 33 2.73 0.33 12.33
N ALA A 34 2.72 1.12 11.26
CA ALA A 34 3.35 2.45 11.24
C ALA A 34 2.33 3.60 11.15
N GLY A 35 1.06 3.29 10.93
CA GLY A 35 -0.01 4.25 10.71
C GLY A 35 -0.15 4.69 9.24
N PRO A 36 -1.11 5.60 8.95
CA PRO A 36 -1.62 5.89 7.60
C PRO A 36 -0.64 6.57 6.65
N GLU A 37 0.52 7.02 7.15
CA GLU A 37 1.51 7.78 6.39
C GLU A 37 2.84 7.03 6.31
N LEU A 38 3.03 6.31 5.21
CA LEU A 38 4.20 5.48 5.03
C LEU A 38 5.32 6.27 4.34
N LYS A 39 6.41 6.52 5.05
CA LYS A 39 7.62 7.18 4.51
C LYS A 39 8.48 6.18 3.74
N LEU A 40 8.01 5.80 2.56
CA LEU A 40 8.63 4.79 1.71
C LEU A 40 9.00 5.34 0.36
N THR A 41 10.17 4.94 -0.14
CA THR A 41 10.62 5.26 -1.49
C THR A 41 10.30 4.11 -2.44
N ARG A 42 10.17 4.43 -3.75
CA ARG A 42 9.99 3.41 -4.80
C ARG A 42 11.16 2.42 -4.85
N GLU A 43 12.36 2.89 -4.50
CA GLU A 43 13.57 2.06 -4.43
C GLU A 43 13.50 1.07 -3.26
N PHE A 44 13.05 1.53 -2.09
CA PHE A 44 12.83 0.65 -0.95
C PHE A 44 11.77 -0.42 -1.25
N LEU A 45 10.67 -0.03 -1.90
CA LEU A 45 9.65 -0.97 -2.35
C LEU A 45 10.17 -1.99 -3.37
N SER A 46 11.07 -1.57 -4.28
CA SER A 46 11.72 -2.46 -5.25
C SER A 46 12.50 -3.56 -4.54
N ILE A 47 13.23 -3.20 -3.48
CA ILE A 47 14.01 -4.13 -2.65
C ILE A 47 13.07 -5.05 -1.87
N MET A 48 12.09 -4.49 -1.16
CA MET A 48 11.17 -5.27 -0.30
C MET A 48 10.26 -6.23 -1.08
N LEU A 49 9.84 -5.84 -2.28
CA LEU A 49 8.99 -6.68 -3.13
C LEU A 49 9.79 -7.64 -4.01
N GLY A 50 11.12 -7.51 -4.05
CA GLY A 50 12.01 -8.36 -4.86
C GLY A 50 11.79 -8.18 -6.36
N VAL A 51 11.39 -6.99 -6.80
CA VAL A 51 11.13 -6.68 -8.22
C VAL A 51 11.98 -5.53 -8.70
N ARG A 52 12.07 -5.32 -10.02
CA ARG A 52 12.81 -4.18 -10.58
C ARG A 52 12.03 -2.88 -10.43
N ARG A 53 12.75 -1.76 -10.28
CA ARG A 53 12.21 -0.38 -10.16
C ARG A 53 11.06 -0.05 -11.14
N PRO A 54 11.13 -0.36 -12.45
CA PRO A 54 10.02 -0.07 -13.36
C PRO A 54 8.73 -0.83 -13.00
N GLY A 55 8.83 -2.07 -12.51
CA GLY A 55 7.65 -2.81 -12.06
C GLY A 55 6.96 -2.13 -10.88
N VAL A 56 7.74 -1.65 -9.90
CA VAL A 56 7.18 -0.90 -8.75
C VAL A 56 6.54 0.39 -9.20
N THR A 57 7.20 1.14 -10.08
CA THR A 57 6.65 2.39 -10.60
C THR A 57 5.31 2.15 -11.29
N VAL A 58 5.22 1.16 -12.19
CA VAL A 58 3.96 0.80 -12.86
C VAL A 58 2.88 0.41 -11.86
N ALA A 59 3.20 -0.42 -10.87
CA ALA A 59 2.23 -0.81 -9.85
C ALA A 59 1.73 0.39 -9.03
N ILE A 60 2.62 1.32 -8.67
CA ILE A 60 2.26 2.57 -7.98
C ILE A 60 1.38 3.44 -8.88
N GLU A 61 1.75 3.62 -10.14
CA GLU A 61 1.00 4.43 -11.10
C GLU A 61 -0.40 3.87 -11.34
N VAL A 62 -0.54 2.53 -11.41
CA VAL A 62 -1.86 1.89 -11.53
C VAL A 62 -2.70 2.12 -10.28
N LEU A 63 -2.15 1.91 -9.09
CA LEU A 63 -2.87 2.14 -7.84
C LEU A 63 -3.22 3.63 -7.63
N GLU A 64 -2.33 4.53 -8.01
CA GLU A 64 -2.56 5.99 -7.94
C GLU A 64 -3.58 6.45 -8.99
N GLY A 65 -3.51 5.92 -10.21
CA GLY A 65 -4.48 6.18 -11.29
C GLY A 65 -5.90 5.68 -10.95
N ASN A 66 -6.00 4.62 -10.15
CA ASN A 66 -7.27 4.14 -9.60
C ASN A 66 -7.73 4.91 -8.34
N GLY A 67 -6.95 5.90 -7.87
CA GLY A 67 -7.28 6.69 -6.68
C GLY A 67 -7.11 5.96 -5.35
N LEU A 68 -6.53 4.75 -5.35
CA LEU A 68 -6.41 3.89 -4.16
C LEU A 68 -5.29 4.37 -3.22
N ILE A 69 -4.19 4.85 -3.80
CA ILE A 69 -3.04 5.39 -3.07
C ILE A 69 -2.61 6.72 -3.65
N ARG A 70 -1.76 7.44 -2.92
CA ARG A 70 -1.02 8.60 -3.42
C ARG A 70 0.45 8.47 -3.07
N ALA A 71 1.29 8.39 -4.08
CA ALA A 71 2.73 8.33 -3.97
C ALA A 71 3.36 9.69 -4.33
N THR A 72 4.05 10.27 -3.38
CA THR A 72 4.87 11.48 -3.54
C THR A 72 6.34 11.14 -3.31
N CYS A 73 7.24 12.11 -3.46
CA CYS A 73 8.68 11.88 -3.29
C CYS A 73 9.00 11.34 -1.89
N GLY A 74 9.20 10.01 -1.79
CA GLY A 74 9.53 9.32 -0.54
C GLY A 74 8.37 9.13 0.44
N LYS A 75 7.11 9.30 0.01
CA LYS A 75 5.94 9.11 0.86
C LYS A 75 4.79 8.49 0.10
N ILE A 76 4.16 7.49 0.71
CA ILE A 76 2.96 6.82 0.19
C ILE A 76 1.87 6.95 1.23
N VAL A 77 0.71 7.44 0.78
CA VAL A 77 -0.48 7.60 1.61
C VAL A 77 -1.57 6.75 0.99
N ILE A 78 -2.15 5.86 1.78
CA ILE A 78 -3.31 5.09 1.34
C ILE A 78 -4.53 6.02 1.41
N ARG A 79 -5.30 6.08 0.32
CA ARG A 79 -6.46 6.98 0.19
C ARG A 79 -7.76 6.24 0.37
N ASP A 80 -7.85 5.06 -0.24
CA ASP A 80 -9.06 4.26 -0.23
C ASP A 80 -8.73 2.84 0.20
N TRP A 81 -9.13 2.51 1.44
CA TRP A 81 -8.87 1.20 2.03
C TRP A 81 -9.78 0.15 1.44
N GLU A 82 -11.06 0.49 1.17
CA GLU A 82 -12.09 -0.43 0.66
C GLU A 82 -11.80 -0.92 -0.76
N GLY A 83 -11.28 -0.06 -1.63
CA GLY A 83 -10.86 -0.44 -2.99
C GLY A 83 -9.56 -1.23 -3.05
N LEU A 84 -8.86 -1.39 -1.92
CA LEU A 84 -7.69 -2.27 -1.77
C LEU A 84 -8.06 -3.68 -1.26
N ILE A 85 -9.31 -3.90 -0.82
CA ILE A 85 -9.81 -5.14 -0.20
C ILE A 85 -10.41 -6.10 -1.23
#